data_AF-A0A6G6WDJ6-F1
#
_entry.id   AF-A0A6G6WDJ6-F1
#
_cell.length_a   1.000
_cell.length_b   1.000
_cell.length_c   1.000
_cell.angle_alpha   90.00
_cell.angle_beta   90.00
_cell.angle_gamma   90.00
#
_symmetry.space_group_name_H-M   'P 1'
#
loop_
_entity.id
_entity.type
_entity.pdbx_description
1 polymer ?
#
loop_
_entity_poly.entity_id
_entity_poly.type
_entity_poly.pdbx_seq_one_letter_code
_entity_poly.pdbx_strand_id
1 'polypeptide(L)'
;MATDRVTARVLPVSPDGRVLLLQDRDPAVPEVLRWGTVGGGVDPGESLLEAAVRELFEETGVVAAPDQLVGPVHQDSRAFSCDGVDHSGHSTFFAVVAARWWAPDELAEAGGMIAADLPDVVRAGIAAVGGGTP
;
A
#
# COMPACT_ATOMS: atom_id res chain seq x y z
N MET A 1 -1.49 -4.53 -24.23
CA MET A 1 -2.62 -5.07 -23.44
C MET A 1 -2.21 -4.91 -21.99
N ALA A 2 -3.09 -4.53 -21.08
CA ALA A 2 -2.72 -4.41 -19.67
C ALA A 2 -2.37 -5.80 -19.11
N THR A 3 -1.17 -5.93 -18.55
CA THR A 3 -0.74 -7.17 -17.89
C THR A 3 -1.43 -7.28 -16.54
N ASP A 4 -2.12 -8.40 -16.31
CA ASP A 4 -2.77 -8.67 -15.02
C ASP A 4 -1.69 -8.89 -13.96
N ARG A 5 -1.69 -8.05 -12.92
CA ARG A 5 -0.71 -8.09 -11.83
C ARG A 5 -1.44 -8.23 -10.52
N VAL A 6 -1.26 -9.38 -9.88
CA VAL A 6 -1.70 -9.58 -8.50
C VAL A 6 -0.78 -8.78 -7.59
N THR A 7 -1.37 -8.02 -6.67
CA THR A 7 -0.62 -7.24 -5.68
C THR A 7 -1.10 -7.57 -4.27
N ALA A 8 -0.18 -7.48 -3.31
CA ALA A 8 -0.47 -7.57 -1.90
C ALA A 8 -0.21 -6.21 -1.26
N ARG A 9 -1.17 -5.71 -0.47
CA ARG A 9 -1.11 -4.39 0.17
C ARG A 9 -1.28 -4.53 1.68
N VAL A 10 -0.56 -3.71 2.43
CA VAL A 10 -0.59 -3.64 3.88
C VAL A 10 -0.94 -2.22 4.32
N LEU A 11 -1.78 -2.13 5.35
CA LEU A 11 -2.09 -0.90 6.06
C LEU A 11 -1.52 -1.03 7.47
N PRO A 12 -0.28 -0.58 7.73
CA PRO A 12 0.21 -0.51 9.10
C PRO A 12 -0.68 0.48 9.86
N VAL A 13 -1.33 0.00 10.92
CA VAL A 13 -2.20 0.82 11.78
C VAL A 13 -1.50 1.05 13.11
N SER A 14 -1.39 2.31 13.53
CA SER A 14 -0.86 2.66 14.84
C SER A 14 -1.94 2.49 15.92
N PRO A 15 -1.56 2.35 17.21
CA PRO A 15 -2.54 2.22 18.31
C PRO A 15 -3.53 3.38 18.44
N ASP A 16 -3.20 4.57 17.92
CA ASP A 16 -4.08 5.74 17.89
C ASP A 16 -4.97 5.81 16.63
N GLY A 17 -5.02 4.75 15.83
CA GLY A 17 -5.93 4.64 14.69
C GLY A 17 -5.48 5.46 13.47
N ARG A 18 -4.17 5.61 13.28
CA ARG A 18 -3.60 6.20 12.06
C ARG A 18 -2.98 5.13 11.18
N VAL A 19 -2.86 5.41 9.88
CA VAL A 19 -2.23 4.49 8.92
C VAL A 19 -1.00 5.10 8.29
N LEU A 20 0.05 4.30 8.15
CA LEU A 20 1.25 4.68 7.41
C LEU A 20 0.99 4.58 5.91
N LEU A 21 1.17 5.71 5.21
CA LEU A 21 1.15 5.77 3.75
C LEU A 21 2.48 6.33 3.24
N LEU A 22 2.82 5.96 2.02
CA LEU A 22 4.04 6.40 1.35
C LEU A 22 3.67 7.40 0.27
N GLN A 23 4.42 8.51 0.18
CA GLN A 23 4.30 9.44 -0.92
C GLN A 23 5.37 9.16 -1.97
N ASP A 24 4.94 8.87 -3.18
CA ASP A 24 5.79 8.67 -4.33
C ASP A 24 5.55 9.72 -5.41
N ARG A 25 6.48 9.76 -6.38
CA ARG A 25 6.29 10.44 -7.66
C ARG A 25 6.31 9.37 -8.72
N ASP A 26 5.33 9.42 -9.60
CA ASP A 26 5.37 8.68 -10.84
C ASP A 26 6.40 9.36 -11.77
N PRO A 27 7.49 8.68 -12.18
CA PRO A 27 8.48 9.22 -13.11
C PRO A 27 7.89 9.70 -14.45
N ALA A 28 6.72 9.18 -14.87
CA ALA A 28 6.04 9.61 -16.07
C ALA A 28 5.28 10.94 -15.89
N VAL A 29 4.94 11.30 -14.64
CA VAL A 29 4.30 12.57 -14.25
C VAL A 29 4.94 13.13 -12.97
N PRO A 30 6.24 13.51 -13.01
CA PRO A 30 7.05 13.78 -11.81
C PRO A 30 6.55 14.98 -10.98
N GLU A 31 5.73 15.85 -11.58
CA GLU A 31 5.06 16.97 -10.91
C GLU A 31 3.91 16.53 -10.00
N VAL A 32 3.35 15.33 -10.18
CA VAL A 32 2.23 14.81 -9.39
C VAL A 32 2.76 13.88 -8.29
N LEU A 33 2.61 14.33 -7.05
CA LEU A 33 2.85 13.49 -5.88
C LEU A 33 1.59 12.68 -5.56
N ARG A 34 1.74 11.39 -5.29
CA ARG A 34 0.63 10.50 -4.92
C ARG A 34 0.87 9.80 -3.60
N TRP A 35 -0.21 9.62 -2.84
CA TRP A 35 -0.20 8.78 -1.64
C TRP A 35 -0.69 7.38 -1.97
N GLY A 36 0.11 6.38 -1.61
CA GLY A 36 -0.15 4.97 -1.78
C GLY A 36 -0.01 4.17 -0.49
N THR A 37 -0.63 3.00 -0.47
CA THR A 37 -0.46 1.99 0.59
C THR A 37 0.85 1.27 0.42
N VAL A 38 1.42 0.78 1.53
CA VAL A 38 2.57 -0.13 1.51
C VAL A 38 2.20 -1.40 0.76
N GLY A 39 3.05 -1.87 -0.15
CA GLY A 39 2.82 -3.12 -0.85
C GLY A 39 3.22 -3.10 -2.33
N GLY A 40 3.19 -4.27 -2.95
CA GLY A 40 3.69 -4.44 -4.31
C GLY A 40 3.19 -5.72 -4.97
N GLY A 41 3.93 -6.16 -5.98
CA GLY A 41 3.56 -7.33 -6.78
C GLY A 41 3.77 -8.62 -6.01
N VAL A 42 2.91 -9.60 -6.26
CA VAL A 42 3.15 -10.97 -5.78
C VAL A 42 4.06 -11.68 -6.76
N ASP A 43 5.16 -12.24 -6.26
CA ASP A 43 6.12 -12.98 -7.08
C ASP A 43 5.64 -14.41 -7.42
N PRO A 44 6.17 -15.05 -8.48
CA PRO A 44 5.78 -16.41 -8.83
C PRO A 44 6.04 -17.41 -7.70
N GLY A 45 4.97 -18.06 -7.23
CA GLY A 45 5.04 -19.03 -6.14
C GLY A 45 4.95 -18.43 -4.73
N GLU A 46 4.88 -17.10 -4.62
CA GLU A 46 4.67 -16.37 -3.37
C GLU A 46 3.17 -16.29 -3.05
N SER A 47 2.80 -16.49 -1.79
CA SER A 47 1.43 -16.24 -1.31
C SER A 47 1.18 -14.74 -1.09
N LEU A 48 -0.10 -14.35 -1.06
CA LEU A 48 -0.49 -12.96 -0.76
C LEU A 48 0.08 -12.46 0.59
N LEU A 49 0.14 -13.33 1.60
CA LEU A 49 0.66 -12.97 2.92
C LEU A 49 2.18 -12.85 2.93
N GLU A 50 2.90 -13.71 2.21
CA GLU A 50 4.36 -13.61 2.06
C GLU A 50 4.73 -12.31 1.33
N ALA A 51 4.06 -12.00 0.22
CA ALA A 51 4.25 -10.75 -0.50
C ALA A 51 3.97 -9.53 0.38
N ALA A 52 2.87 -9.56 1.15
CA ALA A 52 2.51 -8.48 2.07
C ALA A 52 3.60 -8.23 3.13
N VAL A 53 4.13 -9.29 3.75
CA VAL A 53 5.19 -9.19 4.75
C VAL A 53 6.51 -8.71 4.14
N ARG A 54 6.89 -9.21 2.96
CA ARG A 54 8.09 -8.80 2.24
C ARG A 54 8.04 -7.31 1.92
N GLU A 55 6.98 -6.85 1.26
CA GLU A 55 6.84 -5.46 0.84
C GLU A 55 6.75 -4.51 2.05
N LEU A 56 6.08 -4.94 3.14
CA LEU A 56 6.08 -4.20 4.39
C LEU A 56 7.50 -3.95 4.90
N PHE A 57 8.35 -4.97 4.88
CA PHE A 57 9.74 -4.83 5.31
C PHE A 57 10.58 -4.02 4.31
N GLU A 58 10.45 -4.27 3.01
CA GLU A 58 11.25 -3.61 1.97
C GLU A 58 10.99 -2.10 1.92
N GLU A 59 9.73 -1.67 2.03
CA GLU A 59 9.37 -0.24 1.89
C GLU A 59 9.43 0.54 3.21
N THR A 60 9.30 -0.13 4.36
CA THR A 60 9.16 0.56 5.67
C THR A 60 10.12 0.09 6.75
N GLY A 61 10.76 -1.07 6.58
CA GLY A 61 11.58 -1.73 7.60
C GLY A 61 10.78 -2.38 8.73
N VAL A 62 9.45 -2.36 8.69
CA VAL A 62 8.60 -3.00 9.70
C VAL A 62 8.62 -4.51 9.51
N VAL A 63 8.91 -5.24 10.59
CA VAL A 63 8.92 -6.71 10.60
C VAL A 63 7.61 -7.21 11.21
N ALA A 64 6.92 -8.10 10.48
CA ALA A 64 5.74 -8.80 10.94
C ALA A 64 5.77 -10.25 10.44
N ALA A 65 5.19 -11.18 11.21
CA ALA A 65 4.91 -12.53 10.76
C ALA A 65 3.54 -12.59 10.05
N PRO A 66 3.32 -13.53 9.12
CA PRO A 66 2.06 -13.66 8.38
C PRO A 66 0.80 -13.76 9.25
N ASP A 67 0.91 -14.39 10.43
CA ASP A 67 -0.18 -14.55 11.39
C ASP A 67 -0.52 -13.28 12.20
N GLN A 68 0.33 -12.25 12.10
CA GLN A 68 0.07 -10.93 12.67
C GLN A 68 -0.70 -10.01 11.73
N LEU A 69 -0.86 -10.38 10.45
CA LEU A 69 -1.65 -9.63 9.48
C LEU A 69 -3.13 -9.99 9.66
N VAL A 70 -3.98 -8.97 9.73
CA VAL A 70 -5.44 -9.12 9.83
C VAL A 70 -6.06 -8.85 8.46
N GLY A 71 -6.93 -9.75 7.98
CA GLY A 71 -7.64 -9.57 6.72
C GLY A 71 -7.95 -10.87 5.98
N PRO A 72 -8.33 -10.79 4.68
CA PRO A 72 -8.38 -9.58 3.86
C PRO A 72 -9.44 -8.57 4.34
N VAL A 73 -9.09 -7.28 4.35
CA VAL A 73 -9.99 -6.18 4.79
C VAL A 73 -10.61 -5.43 3.61
N HIS A 74 -10.00 -5.51 2.43
CA HIS A 74 -10.46 -4.95 1.16
C HIS A 74 -9.86 -5.75 0.01
N GLN A 75 -10.62 -5.91 -1.08
CA GLN A 75 -10.17 -6.52 -2.32
C GLN A 75 -10.81 -5.78 -3.49
N ASP A 76 -10.02 -5.40 -4.48
CA ASP A 76 -10.53 -4.80 -5.70
C ASP A 76 -9.69 -5.17 -6.93
N SER A 77 -10.15 -4.71 -8.09
CA SER A 77 -9.47 -4.87 -9.37
C SER A 77 -9.53 -3.54 -10.11
N ARG A 78 -8.37 -2.91 -10.29
CA ARG A 78 -8.25 -1.60 -10.95
C ARG A 78 -7.10 -1.61 -11.93
N ALA A 79 -7.30 -0.96 -13.07
CA ALA A 79 -6.20 -0.60 -13.93
C ALA A 79 -5.37 0.50 -13.25
N PHE A 80 -4.09 0.25 -13.04
CA PHE A 80 -3.12 1.27 -12.64
C PHE A 80 -1.98 1.30 -13.65
N SER A 81 -1.32 2.45 -13.78
CA SER A 81 -0.11 2.62 -14.58
C SER A 81 1.06 2.86 -13.63
N CYS A 82 2.17 2.20 -13.88
CA CYS A 82 3.47 2.46 -13.25
C CYS A 82 4.50 2.54 -14.37
N ASP A 83 5.27 3.63 -14.44
CA ASP A 83 6.39 3.83 -15.36
C ASP A 83 6.10 3.65 -16.87
N GLY A 84 4.84 3.60 -17.29
CA GLY A 84 4.44 3.54 -18.71
C GLY A 84 4.90 2.31 -19.53
N VAL A 85 5.42 1.22 -18.94
CA VAL A 85 6.06 0.09 -19.65
C VAL A 85 5.85 -1.28 -18.96
N ASP A 86 5.76 -2.37 -19.73
CA ASP A 86 5.86 -3.78 -19.26
C ASP A 86 7.34 -4.21 -19.11
N HIS A 87 7.73 -4.77 -17.95
CA HIS A 87 9.14 -4.92 -17.53
C HIS A 87 9.82 -6.27 -17.87
N SER A 88 11.14 -6.22 -18.15
CA SER A 88 12.15 -7.27 -17.84
C SER A 88 13.42 -6.58 -17.28
N GLY A 89 14.03 -7.17 -16.24
CA GLY A 89 14.61 -6.41 -15.12
C GLY A 89 16.02 -5.79 -15.27
N HIS A 90 16.17 -4.63 -14.62
CA HIS A 90 17.36 -4.03 -14.00
C HIS A 90 16.88 -3.25 -12.77
N SER A 91 17.49 -3.45 -11.60
CA SER A 91 17.02 -2.84 -10.34
C SER A 91 17.40 -1.37 -10.22
N THR A 92 16.40 -0.52 -10.03
CA THR A 92 16.52 0.91 -9.66
C THR A 92 15.81 1.09 -8.32
N PHE A 93 16.45 1.78 -7.38
CA PHE A 93 15.90 2.03 -6.05
C PHE A 93 15.30 3.42 -5.98
N PHE A 94 14.08 3.54 -5.45
CA PHE A 94 13.33 4.79 -5.32
C PHE A 94 13.30 5.25 -3.87
N ALA A 95 13.19 6.57 -3.67
CA ALA A 95 13.12 7.20 -2.36
C ALA A 95 11.70 7.68 -2.07
N VAL A 96 11.20 7.38 -0.88
CA VAL A 96 9.96 7.96 -0.35
C VAL A 96 10.22 9.44 -0.03
N VAL A 97 9.43 10.35 -0.61
CA VAL A 97 9.61 11.80 -0.43
C VAL A 97 9.21 12.22 1.00
N ALA A 98 8.21 11.54 1.57
CA ALA A 98 7.82 11.65 2.97
C ALA A 98 6.99 10.42 3.39
N ALA A 99 7.13 10.00 4.66
CA ALA A 99 6.30 8.99 5.30
C ALA A 99 5.55 9.63 6.48
N ARG A 100 4.25 9.37 6.61
CA ARG A 100 3.42 9.94 7.69
C ARG A 100 2.30 8.98 8.09
N TRP A 101 1.97 9.01 9.39
CA TRP A 101 0.76 8.42 9.95
C TRP A 101 -0.45 9.34 9.75
N TRP A 102 -1.45 8.86 9.02
CA TRP A 102 -2.66 9.59 8.65
C TRP A 102 -3.88 9.10 9.41
N ALA A 103 -4.68 10.03 9.95
CA ALA A 103 -6.06 9.71 10.30
C ALA A 103 -6.92 9.70 9.02
N PRO A 104 -8.02 8.91 8.96
CA PRO A 104 -8.86 8.82 7.76
C PRO A 104 -9.40 10.16 7.26
N ASP A 105 -9.83 11.02 8.18
CA ASP A 105 -10.39 12.33 7.84
C ASP A 105 -9.31 13.29 7.32
N GLU A 106 -8.09 13.22 7.88
CA GLU A 106 -6.95 13.99 7.37
C GLU A 106 -6.61 13.59 5.92
N LEU A 107 -6.71 12.28 5.60
CA LEU A 107 -6.39 11.75 4.28
C LEU A 107 -7.39 12.21 3.21
N ALA A 108 -8.68 12.20 3.54
CA ALA A 108 -9.73 12.65 2.63
C ALA A 108 -9.54 14.12 2.19
N GLU A 109 -9.06 14.98 3.10
CA GLU A 109 -8.84 16.40 2.85
C GLU A 109 -7.52 16.71 2.12
N ALA A 110 -6.54 15.80 2.16
CA ALA A 110 -5.19 16.05 1.63
C ALA A 110 -5.13 16.12 0.09
N GLY A 111 -6.01 15.40 -0.59
CA GLY A 111 -5.96 15.24 -2.05
C GLY A 111 -4.74 14.45 -2.54
N GLY A 112 -4.63 14.25 -3.86
CA GLY A 112 -3.48 13.54 -4.47
C GLY A 112 -3.40 12.04 -4.14
N MET A 113 -4.53 11.40 -3.83
CA MET A 113 -4.57 9.97 -3.55
C MET A 113 -4.45 9.16 -4.85
N ILE A 114 -3.79 7.99 -4.79
CA ILE A 114 -3.74 7.06 -5.93
C ILE A 114 -5.13 6.48 -6.27
N ALA A 115 -6.02 6.44 -5.28
CA ALA A 115 -7.39 5.95 -5.38
C ALA A 115 -8.32 6.87 -4.58
N ALA A 116 -9.44 7.28 -5.18
CA ALA A 116 -10.37 8.23 -4.55
C ALA A 116 -11.03 7.70 -3.26
N ASP A 117 -11.16 6.38 -3.13
CA ASP A 117 -11.75 5.69 -1.99
C ASP A 117 -10.72 5.16 -0.99
N LEU A 118 -9.44 5.54 -1.13
CA LEU A 118 -8.39 5.16 -0.17
C LEU A 118 -8.75 5.47 1.29
N PRO A 119 -9.47 6.57 1.63
CA PRO A 119 -9.94 6.80 3.00
C PRO A 119 -10.85 5.68 3.53
N ASP A 120 -11.71 5.09 2.70
CA ASP A 120 -12.61 4.01 3.12
C ASP A 120 -11.85 2.72 3.36
N VAL A 121 -10.85 2.42 2.51
CA VAL A 121 -9.94 1.28 2.69
C VAL A 121 -9.14 1.42 4.00
N VAL A 122 -8.64 2.63 4.30
CA VAL A 122 -7.96 2.94 5.56
C VAL A 122 -8.87 2.74 6.77
N ARG A 123 -10.13 3.20 6.70
CA ARG A 123 -11.13 2.96 7.77
C ARG A 123 -11.36 1.47 8.01
N ALA A 124 -11.49 0.68 6.94
CA ALA A 124 -11.67 -0.77 7.04
C ALA A 124 -10.46 -1.44 7.74
N GLY A 125 -9.24 -1.03 7.40
CA GLY A 125 -8.02 -1.50 8.05
C GLY A 125 -7.97 -1.19 9.55
N ILE A 126 -8.27 0.05 9.94
CA ILE A 126 -8.31 0.46 11.36
C ILE A 126 -9.35 -0.36 12.14
N ALA A 127 -10.56 -0.52 11.58
CA ALA A 127 -11.63 -1.28 12.22
C ALA A 127 -11.26 -2.76 12.42
N ALA A 128 -10.56 -3.36 11.45
CA ALA A 128 -10.13 -4.75 11.55
C ALA A 128 -9.11 -4.98 12.67
N VAL A 129 -8.19 -4.05 12.91
CA VAL A 129 -7.23 -4.12 14.03
C VAL A 129 -7.91 -3.84 15.38
N GLY A 130 -8.81 -2.86 15.42
CA GLY A 130 -9.56 -2.50 16.64
C GLY A 130 -10.62 -3.51 17.06
N GLY A 131 -10.99 -4.45 16.17
CA GLY A 131 -12.05 -5.45 16.37
C GLY A 131 -11.63 -6.76 17.02
N GLY A 132 -10.48 -6.82 17.71
CA GLY A 132 -10.08 -7.99 18.48
C GLY A 132 -11.17 -8.39 19.49
N THR A 133 -11.65 -9.64 19.40
CA THR A 133 -12.54 -10.27 20.39
C THR A 133 -12.02 -10.06 21.82
N PRO A 134 -12.90 -9.76 22.81
CA PRO A 134 -12.50 -9.57 24.21
C PRO A 134 -11.87 -10.82 24.85
#